data_AF-A0A238WNG1-F1
#
_entry.id   AF-A0A238WNG1-F1
#
_cell.length_a   1.000
_cell.length_b   1.000
_cell.length_c   1.000
_cell.angle_alpha   90.00
_cell.angle_beta   90.00
_cell.angle_gamma   90.00
#
_symmetry.space_group_name_H-M   'P 1'
#
loop_
_entity.id
_entity.type
_entity.pdbx_description
1 polymer ?
#
loop_
_entity_poly.entity_id
_entity_poly.type
_entity_poly.pdbx_seq_one_letter_code
_entity_poly.pdbx_strand_id
1 'polypeptide(L)'
;MPDGAHRKVKLNVRVTPSKKKEWQDALDDDETLSSLVRRAVDREVNDEYVPTQAIDDFAVTAGDGDADLSPVLDQLENLRQSLTSVEHKVDTMSAPQAGEISDRDIEDLAMDLLPRLPTYPNDIPDRVLREMDGMGGREPQEYISYIVEASRADPQLSIDGRAQRFSTEMKEHTYLVREALCYLENETTENVHSGLVSGKRHWMRL
;
A
#
# COMPACT_ATOMS: atom_id res chain seq x y z
N MET A 1 -4.96 11.28 23.46
CA MET A 1 -3.83 10.91 24.34
C MET A 1 -4.35 9.88 25.33
N PRO A 2 -4.07 8.57 25.19
CA PRO A 2 -4.38 7.65 26.27
C PRO A 2 -3.21 7.65 27.26
N ASP A 3 -3.40 8.36 28.37
CA ASP A 3 -2.63 8.22 29.60
C ASP A 3 -2.87 6.83 30.20
N GLY A 4 -2.12 5.83 29.74
CA GLY A 4 -2.04 4.53 30.37
C GLY A 4 -0.91 4.53 31.39
N ALA A 5 -1.24 4.36 32.68
CA ALA A 5 -0.24 4.24 33.74
C ALA A 5 0.67 3.02 33.51
N HIS A 6 1.82 3.21 32.86
CA HIS A 6 2.82 2.16 32.68
C HIS A 6 3.32 1.68 34.05
N ARG A 7 2.93 0.47 34.44
CA ARG A 7 3.41 -0.17 35.67
C ARG A 7 4.91 -0.42 35.53
N LYS A 8 5.74 0.43 36.14
CA LYS A 8 7.21 0.28 36.13
C LYS A 8 7.60 -0.98 36.90
N VAL A 9 7.85 -2.08 36.20
CA VAL A 9 8.37 -3.32 36.78
C VAL A 9 9.90 -3.27 36.77
N LYS A 10 10.54 -3.56 37.92
CA LYS A 10 12.00 -3.66 38.00
C LYS A 10 12.45 -5.02 37.49
N LEU A 11 13.28 -5.03 36.45
CA LEU A 11 13.90 -6.23 35.89
C LEU A 11 15.33 -6.36 36.41
N ASN A 12 15.64 -7.48 37.09
CA ASN A 12 16.99 -7.78 37.56
C ASN A 12 17.61 -8.84 36.66
N VAL A 13 18.55 -8.44 35.79
CA VAL A 13 19.26 -9.34 34.89
C VAL A 13 20.61 -9.71 35.48
N ARG A 14 20.91 -11.01 35.60
CA ARG A 14 22.22 -11.50 36.03
C ARG A 14 23.11 -11.71 34.81
N VAL A 15 24.21 -10.99 34.74
CA VAL A 15 25.15 -11.04 33.62
C VAL A 15 26.57 -11.20 34.18
N THR A 16 27.42 -11.97 33.51
CA THR A 16 28.84 -12.07 33.90
C THR A 16 29.54 -10.73 33.67
N PRO A 17 30.57 -10.38 34.48
CA PRO A 17 31.26 -9.10 34.35
C PRO A 17 31.85 -8.84 32.95
N SER A 18 32.33 -9.90 32.28
CA SER A 18 32.85 -9.82 30.91
C SER A 18 31.78 -9.39 29.91
N LYS A 19 30.60 -10.04 29.94
CA LYS A 19 29.48 -9.72 29.05
C LYS A 19 28.86 -8.35 29.36
N LYS A 20 28.84 -7.96 30.63
CA LYS A 20 28.37 -6.62 31.01
C LYS A 20 29.27 -5.53 30.41
N LYS A 21 30.58 -5.76 30.38
CA LYS A 21 31.54 -4.83 29.79
C LYS A 21 31.40 -4.77 28.27
N GLU A 22 31.30 -5.93 27.62
CA GLU A 22 31.02 -6.02 26.17
C GLU A 22 29.76 -5.23 25.77
N TRP A 23 28.69 -5.32 26.56
CA TRP A 23 27.47 -4.55 26.30
C TRP A 23 27.62 -3.06 26.60
N GLN A 24 28.50 -2.67 27.51
CA GLN A 24 28.80 -1.25 27.75
C GLN A 24 29.64 -0.66 26.63
N ASP A 25 30.59 -1.44 26.11
CA ASP A 25 31.50 -1.01 25.04
C ASP A 25 30.77 -0.93 23.67
N ALA A 26 29.64 -1.64 23.51
CA ALA A 26 28.80 -1.61 22.31
C ALA A 26 27.67 -0.55 22.35
N LEU A 27 27.57 0.24 23.42
CA LEU A 27 26.61 1.34 23.53
C LEU A 27 27.24 2.65 23.04
N ASP A 28 26.45 3.45 22.33
CA ASP A 28 26.81 4.84 22.02
C ASP A 28 26.81 5.70 23.30
N ASP A 29 27.56 6.80 23.32
CA ASP A 29 27.85 7.62 24.51
C ASP A 29 26.58 8.11 25.27
N ASP A 30 25.43 8.14 24.60
CA ASP A 30 24.14 8.59 25.14
C ASP A 30 23.17 7.44 25.51
N GLU A 31 23.51 6.18 25.24
CA GLU A 31 22.66 5.02 25.54
C GLU A 31 22.99 4.37 26.89
N THR A 32 21.95 3.92 27.61
CA THR A 32 22.12 3.16 28.85
C THR A 32 21.79 1.69 28.65
N LEU A 33 22.40 0.80 29.45
CA LEU A 33 22.06 -0.63 29.47
C LEU A 33 20.55 -0.89 29.68
N SER A 34 19.84 0.01 30.38
CA SER A 34 18.39 -0.10 30.54
C SER A 34 17.63 0.19 29.24
N SER A 35 18.13 1.12 28.42
CA SER A 35 17.60 1.41 27.08
C SER A 35 17.81 0.21 26.15
N LEU A 36 19.02 -0.37 26.17
CA LEU A 36 19.35 -1.55 25.39
C LEU A 36 18.42 -2.74 25.70
N VAL A 37 18.25 -3.04 26.99
CA VAL A 37 17.38 -4.13 27.43
C VAL A 37 15.92 -3.86 27.06
N ARG A 38 15.44 -2.61 27.18
CA ARG A 38 14.09 -2.26 26.77
C ARG A 38 13.91 -2.45 25.25
N ARG A 39 14.83 -1.91 24.44
CA ARG A 39 14.81 -2.07 22.98
C ARG A 39 14.83 -3.55 22.57
N ALA A 40 15.66 -4.37 23.20
CA ALA A 40 15.74 -5.80 22.91
C ALA A 40 14.42 -6.51 23.24
N VAL A 41 13.79 -6.19 24.38
CA VAL A 41 12.48 -6.77 24.75
C VAL A 41 11.38 -6.27 23.82
N ASP A 42 11.37 -4.98 23.49
CA ASP A 42 10.37 -4.42 22.58
C ASP A 42 10.49 -5.04 21.18
N ARG A 43 11.72 -5.26 20.67
CA ARG A 43 11.94 -5.96 19.40
C ARG A 43 11.51 -7.42 19.44
N GLU A 44 11.79 -8.14 20.53
CA GLU A 44 11.33 -9.52 20.71
C GLU A 44 9.80 -9.61 20.74
N VAL A 45 9.13 -8.68 21.45
CA VAL A 45 7.66 -8.64 21.53
C VAL A 45 7.04 -8.29 20.17
N ASN A 46 7.69 -7.44 19.39
CA ASN A 46 7.21 -6.98 18.09
C ASN A 46 7.71 -7.82 16.90
N ASP A 47 8.45 -8.90 17.17
CA ASP A 47 9.08 -9.78 16.16
C ASP A 47 9.93 -9.00 15.11
N GLU A 48 10.63 -7.97 15.59
CA GLU A 48 11.40 -7.02 14.77
C GLU A 48 12.88 -7.44 14.69
N TYR A 49 13.13 -8.62 14.11
CA TYR A 49 14.47 -9.09 13.80
C TYR A 49 14.75 -8.98 12.30
N VAL A 50 15.69 -8.10 11.94
CA VAL A 50 16.25 -8.09 10.58
C VAL A 50 17.26 -9.23 10.49
N PRO A 51 17.12 -10.18 9.55
CA PRO A 51 18.09 -11.25 9.36
C PRO A 51 19.49 -10.67 9.07
N THR A 52 20.50 -11.11 9.83
CA THR A 52 21.90 -10.63 9.70
C THR A 52 22.49 -10.83 8.32
N GLN A 53 21.97 -11.78 7.53
CA GLN A 53 22.37 -11.97 6.14
C GLN A 53 22.11 -10.73 5.26
N ALA A 54 21.12 -9.89 5.60
CA ALA A 54 20.83 -8.67 4.87
C ALA A 54 21.80 -7.50 5.18
N ILE A 55 22.57 -7.60 6.27
CA ILE A 55 23.45 -6.51 6.74
C ILE A 55 24.89 -6.71 6.25
N ASP A 56 25.37 -7.96 6.16
CA ASP A 56 26.71 -8.27 5.65
C ASP A 56 26.89 -7.91 4.16
N ASP A 57 25.82 -7.98 3.36
CA ASP A 57 25.83 -7.53 1.96
C ASP A 57 25.92 -5.99 1.82
N PHE A 58 25.60 -5.23 2.87
CA PHE A 58 25.70 -3.77 2.87
C PHE A 58 27.04 -3.24 3.41
N ALA A 59 27.68 -3.97 4.33
CA ALA A 59 28.90 -3.51 5.00
C ALA A 59 30.16 -3.61 4.13
N VAL A 60 30.16 -4.45 3.09
CA VAL A 60 31.30 -4.61 2.16
C VAL A 60 31.42 -3.42 1.19
N THR A 61 30.38 -2.61 1.04
CA THR A 61 30.30 -1.56 0.01
C THR A 61 30.41 -0.13 0.55
N ALA A 62 30.50 0.06 1.87
CA ALA A 62 30.61 1.38 2.49
C ALA A 62 32.08 1.81 2.68
N GLY A 63 32.80 1.92 1.57
CA GLY A 63 34.06 2.65 1.49
C GLY A 63 33.80 4.08 1.02
N ASP A 64 33.77 5.02 1.96
CA ASP A 64 33.97 6.48 1.84
C ASP A 64 33.79 7.07 0.42
N GLY A 65 32.54 7.34 0.03
CA GLY A 65 32.21 7.99 -1.22
C GLY A 65 30.69 8.03 -1.42
N ASP A 66 30.15 9.24 -1.44
CA ASP A 66 28.78 9.64 -1.82
C ASP A 66 27.82 8.46 -2.05
N ALA A 67 27.06 8.10 -1.01
CA ALA A 67 26.19 6.93 -1.02
C ALA A 67 25.14 7.08 -2.14
N ASP A 68 25.37 6.40 -3.25
CA ASP A 68 24.42 6.30 -4.34
C ASP A 68 23.14 5.66 -3.82
N LEU A 69 22.06 6.44 -3.71
CA LEU A 69 20.73 5.99 -3.28
C LEU A 69 19.94 5.37 -4.43
N SER A 70 20.47 5.37 -5.65
CA SER A 70 19.85 4.71 -6.82
C SER A 70 19.53 3.24 -6.58
N PRO A 71 20.38 2.42 -5.93
CA PRO A 71 20.04 1.03 -5.63
C PRO A 71 18.87 0.87 -4.67
N VAL A 72 18.69 1.82 -3.74
CA VAL A 72 17.56 1.83 -2.79
C VAL A 72 16.28 2.24 -3.50
N LEU A 73 16.36 3.21 -4.42
CA LEU A 73 15.25 3.60 -5.29
C LEU A 73 14.84 2.46 -6.23
N ASP A 74 15.81 1.76 -6.82
CA ASP A 74 15.56 0.58 -7.65
C ASP A 74 14.94 -0.55 -6.83
N GLN A 75 15.40 -0.77 -5.60
CA GLN A 75 14.78 -1.75 -4.69
C GLN A 75 13.35 -1.36 -4.29
N LEU A 76 13.07 -0.07 -4.09
CA LEU A 76 11.73 0.45 -3.84
C LEU A 76 10.81 0.25 -5.04
N GLU A 77 11.31 0.48 -6.26
CA GLU A 77 10.54 0.26 -7.49
C GLU A 77 10.29 -1.25 -7.70
N ASN A 78 11.28 -2.10 -7.42
CA ASN A 78 11.12 -3.55 -7.47
C ASN A 78 10.14 -4.06 -6.39
N LEU A 79 10.13 -3.44 -5.20
CA LEU A 79 9.17 -3.73 -4.14
C LEU A 79 7.77 -3.28 -4.52
N ARG A 80 7.63 -2.08 -5.11
CA ARG A 80 6.37 -1.57 -5.67
C ARG A 80 5.83 -2.56 -6.70
N GLN A 81 6.67 -2.99 -7.64
CA GLN A 81 6.32 -3.93 -8.71
C GLN A 81 5.96 -5.33 -8.15
N SER A 82 6.66 -5.78 -7.10
CA SER A 82 6.34 -7.03 -6.40
C SER A 82 5.02 -6.93 -5.62
N LEU A 83 4.72 -5.77 -5.04
CA LEU A 83 3.45 -5.51 -4.38
C LEU A 83 2.31 -5.55 -5.40
N THR A 84 2.46 -4.92 -6.57
CA THR A 84 1.49 -5.02 -7.67
C THR A 84 1.31 -6.47 -8.14
N SER A 85 2.38 -7.27 -8.16
CA SER A 85 2.32 -8.69 -8.53
C SER A 85 1.62 -9.56 -7.46
N VAL A 86 1.82 -9.27 -6.18
CA VAL A 86 1.12 -9.93 -5.08
C VAL A 86 -0.34 -9.49 -5.04
N GLU A 87 -0.63 -8.22 -5.27
CA GLU A 87 -1.99 -7.70 -5.46
C GLU A 87 -2.69 -8.44 -6.61
N HIS A 88 -2.03 -8.58 -7.75
CA HIS A 88 -2.55 -9.37 -8.88
C HIS A 88 -2.86 -10.81 -8.46
N LYS A 89 -1.94 -11.47 -7.73
CA LYS A 89 -2.15 -12.85 -7.25
C LYS A 89 -3.31 -12.94 -6.25
N VAL A 90 -3.46 -11.97 -5.36
CA VAL A 90 -4.59 -11.91 -4.42
C VAL A 90 -5.91 -11.63 -5.16
N ASP A 91 -5.87 -10.81 -6.20
CA ASP A 91 -6.98 -10.58 -7.12
C ASP A 91 -7.36 -11.87 -7.87
N THR A 92 -6.37 -12.68 -8.27
CA THR A 92 -6.60 -13.99 -8.92
C THR A 92 -7.13 -15.04 -7.94
N MET A 93 -6.66 -15.04 -6.69
CA MET A 93 -7.06 -16.03 -5.66
C MET A 93 -8.40 -15.72 -4.99
N SER A 94 -8.91 -14.49 -5.11
CA SER A 94 -10.24 -14.12 -4.61
C SER A 94 -11.40 -14.64 -5.48
N ALA A 95 -11.11 -15.35 -6.57
CA ALA A 95 -12.09 -16.05 -7.37
C ALA A 95 -12.55 -17.34 -6.65
N PRO A 96 -13.79 -17.42 -6.14
CA PRO A 96 -14.32 -18.71 -5.75
C PRO A 96 -14.39 -19.60 -6.99
N GLN A 97 -13.91 -20.84 -6.87
CA GLN A 97 -14.18 -21.90 -7.84
C GLN A 97 -15.70 -22.11 -7.92
N ALA A 98 -16.38 -21.33 -8.76
CA ALA A 98 -17.79 -21.44 -9.05
C ALA A 98 -17.90 -21.80 -10.52
N GLY A 99 -18.34 -23.04 -10.77
CA GLY A 99 -18.65 -23.53 -12.11
C GLY A 99 -19.70 -22.67 -12.78
N GLU A 100 -19.65 -22.68 -14.12
CA GLU A 100 -20.31 -21.76 -15.06
C GLU A 100 -19.57 -20.42 -15.21
N ILE A 101 -18.36 -20.53 -15.76
CA ILE A 101 -17.69 -19.39 -16.41
C ILE A 101 -18.60 -18.98 -17.56
N SER A 102 -19.28 -17.84 -17.38
CA SER A 102 -19.78 -17.05 -18.49
C SER A 102 -18.63 -16.90 -19.50
N ASP A 103 -18.73 -17.51 -20.69
CA ASP A 103 -17.80 -17.37 -21.83
C ASP A 103 -17.84 -15.93 -22.40
N ARG A 104 -18.13 -14.92 -21.58
CA ARG A 104 -18.07 -13.53 -21.98
C ARG A 104 -16.62 -13.11 -21.95
N ASP A 105 -16.14 -12.67 -23.11
CA ASP A 105 -14.77 -12.20 -23.27
C ASP A 105 -14.51 -11.04 -22.28
N ILE A 106 -13.41 -11.13 -21.55
CA ILE A 106 -13.00 -10.09 -20.61
C ILE A 106 -12.78 -8.77 -21.37
N GLU A 107 -12.32 -8.85 -22.62
CA GLU A 107 -12.15 -7.70 -23.50
C GLU A 107 -13.50 -7.02 -23.80
N ASP A 108 -14.52 -7.81 -24.15
CA ASP A 108 -15.87 -7.28 -24.40
C ASP A 108 -16.46 -6.62 -23.14
N LEU A 109 -16.28 -7.27 -21.98
CA LEU A 109 -16.73 -6.72 -20.71
C LEU A 109 -15.97 -5.44 -20.33
N ALA A 110 -14.67 -5.37 -20.62
CA ALA A 110 -13.84 -4.19 -20.42
C ALA A 110 -14.32 -3.01 -21.27
N MET A 111 -14.59 -3.24 -22.56
CA MET A 111 -15.11 -2.22 -23.46
C MET A 111 -16.51 -1.74 -23.06
N ASP A 112 -17.35 -2.64 -22.51
CA ASP A 112 -18.64 -2.29 -21.93
C ASP A 112 -18.51 -1.44 -20.64
N LEU A 113 -17.48 -1.70 -19.81
CA LEU A 113 -17.25 -0.99 -18.56
C LEU A 113 -16.67 0.41 -18.77
N LEU A 114 -15.84 0.60 -19.80
CA LEU A 114 -15.14 1.84 -20.09
C LEU A 114 -16.03 3.11 -20.08
N PRO A 115 -17.20 3.16 -20.77
CA PRO A 115 -18.07 4.35 -20.75
C PRO A 115 -18.80 4.57 -19.41
N ARG A 116 -18.78 3.59 -18.50
CA ARG A 116 -19.42 3.64 -17.18
C ARG A 116 -18.48 4.10 -16.08
N LEU A 117 -17.18 4.15 -16.37
CA LEU A 117 -16.18 4.61 -15.43
C LEU A 117 -16.34 6.11 -15.14
N PRO A 118 -16.29 6.52 -13.86
CA PRO A 118 -16.22 7.93 -13.51
C PRO A 118 -15.02 8.57 -14.20
N THR A 119 -15.28 9.66 -14.92
CA THR A 119 -14.32 10.33 -15.80
C THR A 119 -14.00 11.73 -15.27
N TYR A 120 -12.72 12.00 -15.06
CA TYR A 120 -12.22 13.35 -14.80
C TYR A 120 -12.18 14.18 -16.09
N PRO A 121 -12.44 15.50 -16.04
CA PRO A 121 -13.07 16.24 -14.94
C PRO A 121 -14.60 16.15 -14.94
N ASN A 122 -15.21 15.55 -15.96
CA ASN A 122 -16.64 15.68 -16.26
C ASN A 122 -17.58 15.15 -15.17
N ASP A 123 -17.22 14.06 -14.51
CA ASP A 123 -18.03 13.43 -13.45
C ASP A 123 -17.68 13.96 -12.05
N ILE A 124 -16.77 14.93 -11.95
CA ILE A 124 -16.30 15.52 -10.70
C ILE A 124 -16.90 16.92 -10.54
N PRO A 125 -17.64 17.19 -9.45
CA PRO A 125 -18.20 18.51 -9.21
C PRO A 125 -17.16 19.62 -9.09
N ASP A 126 -17.48 20.77 -9.69
CA ASP A 126 -16.63 21.97 -9.76
C ASP A 126 -16.01 22.41 -8.43
N ARG A 127 -16.70 22.19 -7.30
CA ARG A 127 -16.17 22.57 -6.00
C ARG A 127 -14.98 21.70 -5.58
N VAL A 128 -15.01 20.40 -5.87
CA VAL A 128 -13.90 19.46 -5.58
C VAL A 128 -12.75 19.81 -6.51
N LEU A 129 -13.06 20.10 -7.78
CA LEU A 129 -12.08 20.58 -8.76
C LEU A 129 -11.40 21.88 -8.32
N ARG A 130 -12.15 22.83 -7.73
CA ARG A 130 -11.62 24.10 -7.20
C ARG A 130 -10.79 23.93 -5.93
N GLU A 131 -11.18 23.02 -5.03
CA GLU A 131 -10.41 22.72 -3.82
C GLU A 131 -9.09 22.00 -4.13
N MET A 132 -9.06 21.23 -5.22
CA MET A 132 -7.87 20.49 -5.64
C MET A 132 -6.86 21.31 -6.45
N ASP A 133 -7.26 22.46 -7.00
CA ASP A 133 -6.46 23.26 -7.95
C ASP A 133 -5.93 22.39 -9.12
N GLY A 134 -6.77 21.47 -9.62
CA GLY A 134 -6.44 20.50 -10.67
C GLY A 134 -5.75 19.23 -10.16
N MET A 135 -5.00 18.54 -11.03
CA MET A 135 -4.23 17.34 -10.65
C MET A 135 -2.93 17.66 -9.90
N GLY A 136 -2.42 18.90 -9.99
CA GLY A 136 -1.30 19.38 -9.18
C GLY A 136 -0.01 18.54 -9.20
N GLY A 137 0.20 17.68 -10.21
CA GLY A 137 1.32 16.74 -10.26
C GLY A 137 1.20 15.55 -9.31
N ARG A 138 0.03 15.32 -8.71
CA ARG A 138 -0.23 14.15 -7.85
C ARG A 138 -0.30 12.89 -8.67
N GLU A 139 0.12 11.79 -8.07
CA GLU A 139 -0.05 10.46 -8.66
C GLU A 139 -1.54 10.14 -8.84
N PRO A 140 -1.94 9.45 -9.93
CA PRO A 140 -3.31 9.00 -10.18
C PRO A 140 -4.01 8.37 -8.96
N GLN A 141 -3.27 7.59 -8.18
CA GLN A 141 -3.76 6.89 -7.00
C GLN A 141 -4.18 7.85 -5.88
N GLU A 142 -3.36 8.86 -5.59
CA GLU A 142 -3.66 9.90 -4.59
C GLU A 142 -4.86 10.74 -5.04
N TYR A 143 -4.93 11.00 -6.35
CA TYR A 143 -6.00 11.77 -6.96
C TYR A 143 -7.36 11.08 -6.82
N ILE A 144 -7.44 9.79 -7.18
CA ILE A 144 -8.64 8.96 -7.02
C ILE A 144 -9.04 8.88 -5.54
N SER A 145 -8.05 8.73 -4.65
CA SER A 145 -8.31 8.62 -3.21
C SER A 145 -8.99 9.87 -2.67
N TYR A 146 -8.45 11.04 -3.02
CA TYR A 146 -9.03 12.32 -2.63
C TYR A 146 -10.46 12.50 -3.15
N ILE A 147 -10.72 12.18 -4.43
CA ILE A 147 -12.05 12.35 -5.04
C ILE A 147 -13.09 11.48 -4.34
N VAL A 148 -12.75 10.22 -4.07
CA VAL A 148 -13.66 9.28 -3.40
C VAL A 148 -13.85 9.66 -1.93
N GLU A 149 -12.86 10.24 -1.27
CA GLU A 149 -13.03 10.79 0.09
C GLU A 149 -13.92 12.03 0.10
N ALA A 150 -13.71 12.94 -0.86
CA ALA A 150 -14.55 14.13 -1.04
C ALA A 150 -16.00 13.75 -1.39
N SER A 151 -16.22 12.67 -2.14
CA SER A 151 -17.56 12.17 -2.44
C SER A 151 -18.26 11.61 -1.20
N ARG A 152 -17.55 10.97 -0.27
CA ARG A 152 -18.14 10.50 1.00
C ARG A 152 -18.56 11.63 1.93
N ALA A 153 -17.89 12.77 1.86
CA ALA A 153 -18.22 13.94 2.67
C ALA A 153 -19.52 14.63 2.20
N ASP A 154 -19.96 14.39 0.97
CA ASP A 154 -21.23 14.89 0.47
C ASP A 154 -22.18 13.80 -0.05
N PRO A 155 -23.35 13.63 0.59
CA PRO A 155 -24.41 12.73 0.13
C PRO A 155 -24.86 12.91 -1.34
N GLN A 156 -24.65 14.08 -1.95
CA GLN A 156 -25.00 14.39 -3.34
C GLN A 156 -23.93 13.92 -4.34
N LEU A 157 -22.72 13.57 -3.90
CA LEU A 157 -21.71 12.95 -4.75
C LEU A 157 -21.68 11.44 -4.54
N SER A 158 -22.04 10.68 -5.57
CA SER A 158 -21.82 9.24 -5.61
C SER A 158 -20.80 8.86 -6.68
N ILE A 159 -19.55 9.33 -6.51
CA ILE A 159 -18.42 8.85 -7.33
C ILE A 159 -17.97 7.52 -6.73
N ASP A 160 -18.44 6.44 -7.35
CA ASP A 160 -18.11 5.09 -6.92
C ASP A 160 -17.61 4.27 -8.11
N GLY A 161 -16.29 4.13 -8.23
CA GLY A 161 -15.62 3.29 -9.22
C GLY A 161 -15.37 1.84 -8.79
N ARG A 162 -16.10 1.31 -7.79
CA ARG A 162 -15.86 -0.07 -7.30
C ARG A 162 -16.40 -1.13 -8.25
N ALA A 163 -15.66 -2.23 -8.39
CA ALA A 163 -16.12 -3.44 -9.08
C ALA A 163 -17.49 -3.96 -8.57
N GLN A 164 -17.78 -3.83 -7.26
CA GLN A 164 -19.07 -4.26 -6.69
C GLN A 164 -20.27 -3.44 -7.18
N ARG A 165 -20.06 -2.16 -7.50
CA ARG A 165 -21.12 -1.32 -8.08
C ARG A 165 -21.41 -1.79 -9.49
N PHE A 166 -20.36 -1.90 -10.31
CA PHE A 166 -20.49 -2.28 -11.71
C PHE A 166 -21.01 -3.72 -11.88
N SER A 167 -20.65 -4.64 -10.99
CA SER A 167 -21.21 -6.00 -10.99
C SER A 167 -22.71 -6.01 -10.76
N THR A 168 -23.22 -5.17 -9.87
CA THR A 168 -24.66 -5.01 -9.63
C THR A 168 -25.35 -4.39 -10.85
N GLU A 169 -24.74 -3.38 -11.46
CA GLU A 169 -25.29 -2.68 -12.63
C GLU A 169 -25.34 -3.56 -13.88
N MET A 170 -24.25 -4.28 -14.16
CA MET A 170 -24.12 -5.14 -15.33
C MET A 170 -24.72 -6.53 -15.14
N LYS A 171 -25.11 -6.88 -13.90
CA LYS A 171 -25.55 -8.22 -13.52
C LYS A 171 -24.48 -9.28 -13.81
N GLU A 172 -23.22 -8.91 -13.62
CA GLU A 172 -22.05 -9.75 -13.85
C GLU A 172 -21.41 -10.15 -12.53
N HIS A 173 -20.58 -11.19 -12.55
CA HIS A 173 -19.83 -11.56 -11.36
C HIS A 173 -18.78 -10.50 -11.01
N THR A 174 -18.65 -10.19 -9.73
CA THR A 174 -17.71 -9.14 -9.25
C THR A 174 -16.26 -9.45 -9.61
N TYR A 175 -15.88 -10.72 -9.69
CA TYR A 175 -14.52 -11.11 -10.08
C TYR A 175 -14.25 -10.83 -11.57
N LEU A 176 -15.20 -11.15 -12.47
CA LEU A 176 -15.10 -10.84 -13.91
C LEU A 176 -15.02 -9.33 -14.17
N VAL A 177 -15.86 -8.57 -13.48
CA VAL A 177 -15.83 -7.10 -13.56
C VAL A 177 -14.49 -6.55 -13.08
N ARG A 178 -13.94 -7.11 -12.01
CA ARG A 178 -12.62 -6.69 -11.51
C ARG A 178 -11.52 -7.02 -12.51
N GLU A 179 -11.54 -8.22 -13.08
CA GLU A 179 -10.60 -8.66 -14.10
C GLU A 179 -10.64 -7.77 -15.34
N ALA A 180 -11.84 -7.44 -15.82
CA ALA A 180 -12.03 -6.50 -16.93
C ALA A 180 -11.55 -5.08 -16.61
N LEU A 181 -11.72 -4.60 -15.37
CA LEU A 181 -11.17 -3.30 -14.95
C LEU A 181 -9.63 -3.32 -14.87
N CYS A 182 -9.04 -4.43 -14.43
CA CYS A 182 -7.59 -4.60 -14.45
C CYS A 182 -7.05 -4.69 -15.88
N TYR A 183 -7.79 -5.32 -16.80
CA TYR A 183 -7.46 -5.33 -18.23
C TYR A 183 -7.45 -3.92 -18.81
N LEU A 184 -8.48 -3.09 -18.52
CA LEU A 184 -8.51 -1.69 -18.92
C LEU A 184 -7.30 -0.89 -18.41
N GLU A 185 -6.90 -1.11 -17.16
CA GLU A 185 -5.78 -0.38 -16.54
C GLU A 185 -4.40 -0.77 -17.09
N ASN A 186 -4.18 -2.05 -17.44
CA ASN A 186 -2.84 -2.56 -17.77
C ASN A 186 -2.63 -2.91 -19.24
N GLU A 187 -3.68 -3.35 -19.93
CA GLU A 187 -3.58 -3.93 -21.27
C GLU A 187 -4.12 -3.00 -22.36
N THR A 188 -4.78 -1.90 -21.98
CA THR A 188 -5.30 -0.90 -22.92
C THR A 188 -4.57 0.43 -22.82
N THR A 189 -4.66 1.23 -23.88
CA THR A 189 -4.18 2.62 -23.89
C THR A 189 -5.21 3.61 -23.32
N GLU A 190 -6.31 3.11 -22.78
CA GLU A 190 -7.31 3.95 -22.12
C GLU A 190 -6.72 4.50 -20.83
N ASN A 191 -6.99 5.78 -20.52
CA ASN A 191 -6.42 6.47 -19.36
C ASN A 191 -7.13 6.06 -18.05
N VAL A 192 -7.26 4.75 -17.82
CA VAL A 192 -7.92 4.15 -16.65
C VAL A 192 -6.88 3.91 -15.58
N HIS A 193 -7.13 4.47 -14.40
CA HIS A 193 -6.27 4.32 -13.23
C HIS A 193 -7.08 3.83 -12.05
N SER A 194 -6.41 3.19 -11.09
CA SER A 194 -7.03 2.77 -9.85
C SER A 194 -6.40 3.42 -8.61
N GLY A 195 -7.18 3.51 -7.53
CA GLY A 195 -6.74 3.99 -6.23
C GLY A 195 -7.39 3.22 -5.09
N LEU A 196 -6.70 3.09 -3.95
CA LEU A 196 -7.17 2.38 -2.76
C LEU A 196 -7.76 3.35 -1.75
N VAL A 197 -9.04 3.15 -1.41
CA VAL A 197 -9.77 4.02 -0.46
C VAL A 197 -10.45 3.17 0.59
N SER A 198 -9.94 3.24 1.83
CA SER A 198 -10.39 2.40 2.95
C SER A 198 -10.34 0.90 2.64
N GLY A 199 -9.24 0.44 2.03
CA GLY A 199 -9.02 -0.97 1.68
C GLY A 199 -9.88 -1.49 0.53
N LYS A 200 -10.53 -0.62 -0.24
CA LYS A 200 -11.26 -0.97 -1.45
C LYS A 200 -10.68 -0.25 -2.64
N ARG A 201 -10.52 -0.97 -3.76
CA ARG A 201 -10.02 -0.42 -5.02
C ARG A 201 -11.15 0.25 -5.80
N HIS A 202 -10.85 1.45 -6.31
CA HIS A 202 -11.74 2.27 -7.12
C HIS A 202 -11.05 2.59 -8.44
N TRP A 203 -11.74 2.41 -9.57
CA TRP A 203 -11.22 2.73 -10.90
C TRP A 203 -11.88 4.00 -11.44
N MET A 204 -11.10 4.83 -12.12
CA MET A 204 -11.55 6.06 -12.76
C MET A 204 -10.78 6.31 -14.06
N ARG A 205 -11.39 7.06 -14.97
CA ARG A 205 -10.72 7.62 -16.15
C ARG A 205 -10.19 9.00 -15.80
N LEU A 206 -8.89 9.22 -16.03
CA LEU A 206 -8.20 10.46 -15.71
C LEU A 206 -7.87 11.30 -16.94
#